data_AF-A0ABD5S9U5-F1
#
_entry.id   AF-A0ABD5S9U5-F1
#
_cell.length_a   1.000
_cell.length_b   1.000
_cell.length_c   1.000
_cell.angle_alpha   90.00
_cell.angle_beta   90.00
_cell.angle_gamma   90.00
#
_symmetry.space_group_name_H-M   'P 1'
#
loop_
_entity.id
_entity.type
_entity.pdbx_description
1 polymer ?
#
loop_
_entity_poly.entity_id
_entity_poly.type
_entity_poly.pdbx_seq_one_letter_code
_entity_poly.pdbx_strand_id
1 'polypeptide(L)' 'MNLTAVFHAGFGVMLLVGILASDTTIRVAAFGIGVALFVAGIVVARRGDE' A
#
# COMPACT_ATOMS: atom_id res chain seq x y z
N MET A 1 0.32 -7.21 -16.21
CA MET A 1 0.18 -5.97 -15.42
C MET A 1 1.47 -5.72 -14.66
N ASN A 2 1.95 -4.48 -14.60
CA ASN A 2 3.13 -4.13 -13.79
C ASN A 2 2.77 -4.27 -12.31
N LEU A 3 3.25 -5.36 -11.69
CA LEU A 3 2.90 -5.71 -10.31
C LEU A 3 3.39 -4.66 -9.29
N THR A 4 4.56 -4.07 -9.52
CA THR A 4 5.07 -2.94 -8.73
C THR A 4 4.11 -1.76 -8.75
N ALA A 5 3.58 -1.41 -9.94
CA ALA A 5 2.60 -0.33 -10.08
C ALA A 5 1.29 -0.65 -9.35
N VAL A 6 0.84 -1.90 -9.37
CA VAL A 6 -0.35 -2.35 -8.63
C VAL A 6 -0.17 -2.17 -7.13
N PHE A 7 0.98 -2.56 -6.57
CA PHE A 7 1.26 -2.39 -5.15
C PHE A 7 1.28 -0.91 -4.71
N HIS A 8 1.90 -0.04 -5.51
CA HIS A 8 1.93 1.40 -5.20
C HIS A 8 0.57 2.08 -5.38
N ALA A 9 -0.21 1.68 -6.39
CA ALA A 9 -1.58 2.15 -6.54
C ALA A 9 -2.45 1.71 -5.35
N GLY A 10 -2.31 0.45 -4.92
CA GLY A 10 -2.96 -0.06 -3.72
C GLY A 10 -2.58 0.74 -2.46
N PHE A 11 -1.30 1.06 -2.28
CA PHE A 11 -0.85 1.96 -1.21
C PHE A 11 -1.57 3.32 -1.25
N GLY A 12 -1.61 3.96 -2.42
CA GLY A 12 -2.31 5.23 -2.59
C GLY A 12 -3.80 5.15 -2.22
N VAL A 13 -4.49 4.08 -2.64
CA VAL A 13 -5.89 3.84 -2.26
C VAL A 13 -6.04 3.67 -0.75
N MET A 14 -5.16 2.90 -0.10
CA MET A 14 -5.24 2.67 1.34
C MET A 14 -4.98 3.95 2.16
N LEU A 15 -4.16 4.88 1.66
CA LEU A 15 -4.03 6.21 2.25
C LEU A 15 -5.36 6.97 2.22
N LEU A 16 -6.04 6.99 1.06
CA LEU A 16 -7.34 7.65 0.94
C LEU A 16 -8.38 7.02 1.87
N VAL A 17 -8.41 5.69 1.96
CA VAL A 17 -9.30 4.96 2.89
C VAL A 17 -9.02 5.36 4.33
N GLY A 18 -7.76 5.40 4.76
CA GLY A 18 -7.40 5.80 6.11
C GLY A 18 -7.78 7.26 6.43
N ILE A 19 -7.63 8.18 5.47
CA ILE A 19 -8.04 9.58 5.64
C ILE A 19 -9.56 9.71 5.79
N LEU A 20 -10.34 8.94 5.02
CA LEU A 20 -11.81 8.99 5.06
C LEU A 20 -12.41 8.20 6.24
N ALA A 21 -11.65 7.29 6.86
CA ALA A 21 -12.15 6.47 7.95
C ALA A 21 -12.27 7.27 9.27
N SER A 22 -13.49 7.30 9.83
CA SER A 22 -13.76 7.92 11.13
C SER A 22 -13.36 7.04 12.32
N ASP A 23 -13.43 5.71 12.16
CA ASP A 23 -13.02 4.78 13.21
C ASP A 23 -11.49 4.69 13.29
N THR A 24 -10.95 4.84 14.50
CA THR A 24 -9.50 4.87 14.71
C THR A 24 -8.83 3.54 14.40
N THR A 25 -9.48 2.42 14.73
CA THR A 25 -8.93 1.09 14.47
C THR A 25 -8.87 0.82 12.98
N ILE A 26 -9.94 1.10 12.25
CA ILE A 26 -10.00 0.96 10.78
C ILE A 26 -8.96 1.87 10.12
N ARG A 27 -8.82 3.12 10.58
CA ARG A 27 -7.82 4.05 10.04
C ARG A 27 -6.40 3.53 10.21
N VAL A 28 -6.05 3.05 11.41
CA VAL A 28 -4.72 2.51 11.70
C VAL A 28 -4.46 1.26 10.86
N ALA A 29 -5.44 0.36 10.75
CA ALA A 29 -5.34 -0.83 9.91
C ALA A 29 -5.14 -0.44 8.42
N ALA A 30 -5.89 0.54 7.92
CA ALA A 30 -5.78 1.01 6.55
C ALA A 30 -4.37 1.55 6.23
N PHE A 31 -3.84 2.42 7.09
CA PHE A 31 -2.48 2.91 6.93
C PHE A 31 -1.43 1.80 7.06
N GLY A 32 -1.59 0.87 8.00
CA GLY A 32 -0.69 -0.27 8.16
C GLY A 32 -0.64 -1.16 6.91
N ILE A 33 -1.79 -1.50 6.34
CA ILE A 33 -1.89 -2.23 5.08
C ILE A 33 -1.24 -1.44 3.94
N GLY A 34 -1.50 -0.13 3.86
CA GLY A 34 -0.87 0.74 2.86
C GLY A 34 0.66 0.70 2.91
N VAL A 35 1.24 0.82 4.11
CA VAL A 35 2.69 0.72 4.30
C VAL A 35 3.21 -0.64 3.85
N ALA A 36 2.53 -1.72 4.20
CA ALA A 36 2.91 -3.07 3.76
C ALA A 36 2.89 -3.20 2.23
N LEU A 37 1.88 -2.64 1.55
CA LEU A 37 1.80 -2.64 0.08
C LEU A 37 2.95 -1.84 -0.55
N PHE A 38 3.29 -0.68 0.01
CA PHE A 38 4.43 0.13 -0.45
C PHE A 38 5.75 -0.65 -0.36
N VAL A 39 6.03 -1.26 0.79
CA VAL A 39 7.23 -2.08 1.02
C VAL A 39 7.25 -3.29 0.08
N ALA A 40 6.13 -3.98 -0.10
CA ALA A 40 6.02 -5.10 -1.03
C ALA A 40 6.32 -4.67 -2.48
N GLY A 41 5.85 -3.49 -2.90
CA GLY A 41 6.16 -2.90 -4.19
C GLY A 41 7.67 -2.70 -4.39
N ILE A 42 8.38 -2.20 -3.37
CA ILE A 42 9.85 -2.05 -3.40
C ILE A 42 10.52 -3.42 -3.55
N VAL A 43 10.14 -4.41 -2.72
CA VAL A 43 10.73 -5.77 -2.77
C VAL A 43 10.54 -6.39 -4.16
N VAL A 44 9.36 -6.26 -4.74
CA VAL A 44 9.04 -6.80 -6.07
C VAL A 44 9.83 -6.09 -7.16
N ALA A 45 9.98 -4.76 -7.09
CA ALA A 45 10.81 -4.02 -8.03
C ALA A 45 12.26 -4.53 -8.00
N ARG A 46 12.84 -4.69 -6.79
CA ARG A 46 14.23 -5.13 -6.65
C ARG A 46 14.48 -6.55 -7.18
N ARG A 47 13.52 -7.46 -7.04
CA ARG A 47 13.62 -8.82 -7.61
C ARG A 47 13.54 -8.85 -9.14
N GLY A 48 12.98 -7.81 -9.77
CA GLY A 48 12.95 -7.70 -11.23
C GLY A 48 14.23 -7.13 -11.81
N ASP A 49 15.08 -6.51 -10.98
CA ASP A 49 16.39 -5.97 -11.37
C ASP A 49 17.52 -7.01 -11.24
N GLU A 50 17.26 -8.15 -10.58
CA GLU A 50 18.13 -9.33 -10.47
C GLU A 50 17.96 -10.28 -11.66
#